data_AF-A0A931UQT5-F1
#
_entry.id   AF-A0A931UQT5-F1
#
_cell.length_a   1.000
_cell.length_b   1.000
_cell.length_c   1.000
_cell.angle_alpha   90.00
_cell.angle_beta   90.00
_cell.angle_gamma   90.00
#
_symmetry.space_group_name_H-M   'P 1'
#
loop_
_entity.id
_entity.type
_entity.pdbx_description
1 polymer ?
#
loop_
_entity_poly.entity_id
_entity_poly.type
_entity_poly.pdbx_seq_one_letter_code
_entity_poly.pdbx_strand_id
1 'polypeptide(L)'
;MGVRVAIRGRLAVRLTLILLAVTAIGMAGMGVYISRVLETHSVENLKSELVTEARVLHDAVVPSLTGRARADRVQELAEQYGARLKARVTVIARDGVVLGDSGRDREGVQAMENHAARPEVRAALAGGIGSHLRRSRTLDVEMLYVAVPLDDGTRVRGVLRLALPMTEVARAVASVRRTVIVGGLLAFGLVLAVGLFISRRVTRPVTEMRAV
;
A
#
# COMPACT_ATOMS: atom_id res chain seq x y z
N MET A 1 43.66 30.78 -30.00
CA MET A 1 42.45 31.38 -29.35
C MET A 1 41.23 30.45 -29.34
N GLY A 2 40.97 29.64 -30.38
CA GLY A 2 39.79 28.75 -30.46
C GLY A 2 39.66 27.66 -29.38
N VAL A 3 40.76 27.22 -28.76
CA VAL A 3 40.76 26.16 -27.73
C VAL A 3 40.02 26.60 -26.45
N ARG A 4 40.17 27.86 -26.01
CA ARG A 4 39.54 28.37 -24.76
C ARG A 4 38.01 28.58 -24.89
N VAL A 5 37.53 28.93 -26.09
CA VAL A 5 36.10 29.06 -26.41
C VAL A 5 35.42 27.68 -26.38
N ALA A 6 36.06 26.69 -27.01
CA ALA A 6 35.60 25.31 -26.98
C ALA A 6 35.58 24.72 -25.56
N ILE A 7 36.55 25.09 -24.70
CA ILE A 7 36.60 24.64 -23.31
C ILE A 7 35.43 25.20 -22.48
N ARG A 8 35.07 26.49 -22.63
CA ARG A 8 33.96 27.11 -21.88
C ARG A 8 32.58 26.58 -22.29
N GLY A 9 32.35 26.35 -23.58
CA GLY A 9 31.11 25.70 -24.06
C GLY A 9 30.99 24.25 -23.58
N ARG A 10 32.09 23.49 -23.61
CA ARG A 10 32.13 22.13 -23.05
C ARG A 10 31.89 22.12 -21.54
N LEU A 11 32.40 23.12 -20.80
CA LEU A 11 32.17 23.24 -19.37
C LEU A 11 30.70 23.53 -19.04
N ALA A 12 30.05 24.47 -19.74
CA ALA A 12 28.63 24.79 -19.53
C ALA A 12 27.71 23.58 -19.83
N VAL A 13 28.00 22.83 -20.88
CA VAL A 13 27.27 21.59 -21.21
C VAL A 13 27.48 20.53 -20.12
N ARG A 14 28.72 20.32 -19.66
CA ARG A 14 29.02 19.37 -18.57
C ARG A 14 28.29 19.75 -17.28
N LEU A 15 28.31 21.02 -16.89
CA LEU A 15 27.60 21.50 -15.70
C LEU A 15 26.08 21.30 -15.83
N THR A 16 25.51 21.58 -17.00
CA THR A 16 24.08 21.34 -17.27
C THR A 16 23.74 19.85 -17.16
N LEU A 17 24.55 18.96 -17.75
CA LEU A 17 24.33 17.52 -17.68
C LEU A 17 24.43 16.99 -16.25
N ILE A 18 25.40 17.48 -15.47
CA ILE A 18 25.54 17.13 -14.05
C ILE A 18 24.31 17.59 -13.28
N LEU A 19 23.83 18.82 -13.49
CA LEU A 19 22.65 19.34 -12.82
C LEU A 19 21.40 18.53 -13.17
N LEU A 20 21.20 18.18 -14.45
CA LEU A 20 20.11 17.31 -14.89
C LEU A 20 20.17 15.93 -14.23
N ALA A 21 21.36 15.33 -14.14
CA ALA A 21 21.55 14.03 -13.48
C ALA A 21 21.22 14.12 -11.99
N VAL A 22 21.72 15.14 -11.29
CA VAL A 22 21.42 15.36 -9.87
C VAL A 22 19.93 15.58 -9.63
N THR A 23 19.28 16.40 -10.46
CA THR A 23 17.82 16.62 -10.39
C THR A 23 17.05 15.32 -10.62
N ALA A 24 17.42 14.54 -11.64
CA ALA A 24 16.76 13.27 -11.94
C ALA A 24 16.92 12.25 -10.79
N ILE A 25 18.12 12.11 -10.25
CA ILE A 25 18.40 11.21 -9.12
C ILE A 25 17.64 11.67 -7.87
N GLY A 26 17.68 12.97 -7.56
CA GLY A 26 16.96 13.53 -6.41
C GLY A 26 15.44 13.31 -6.52
N MET A 27 14.86 13.49 -7.69
CA MET A 27 13.43 13.28 -7.91
C MET A 27 13.03 11.81 -7.90
N ALA A 28 13.86 10.93 -8.47
CA ALA A 28 13.64 9.48 -8.37
C ALA A 28 13.70 9.01 -6.91
N GLY A 29 14.73 9.44 -6.17
CA GLY A 29 14.88 9.12 -4.75
C GLY A 29 13.71 9.64 -3.92
N MET A 30 13.33 10.91 -4.09
CA MET A 30 12.19 11.50 -3.38
C MET A 30 10.86 10.82 -3.76
N GLY A 31 10.65 10.52 -5.03
CA GLY A 31 9.45 9.83 -5.51
C GLY A 31 9.29 8.44 -4.90
N VAL A 32 10.39 7.66 -4.84
CA VAL A 32 10.41 6.36 -4.17
C VAL A 32 10.16 6.52 -2.68
N TYR A 33 10.85 7.45 -2.01
CA TYR A 33 10.69 7.70 -0.58
C TYR A 33 9.23 8.04 -0.23
N ILE A 34 8.63 9.05 -0.88
CA ILE A 34 7.25 9.44 -0.62
C ILE A 34 6.29 8.28 -0.90
N SER A 35 6.47 7.53 -2.00
CA SER A 35 5.60 6.39 -2.33
C SER A 35 5.62 5.32 -1.24
N ARG A 36 6.82 4.97 -0.74
CA ARG A 36 7.00 3.96 0.32
C ARG A 36 6.42 4.41 1.66
N VAL A 37 6.67 5.67 2.02
CA VAL A 37 6.14 6.28 3.24
C VAL A 37 4.61 6.28 3.19
N LEU A 38 4.02 6.72 2.08
CA LEU A 38 2.57 6.73 1.90
C LEU A 38 1.99 5.31 1.99
N GLU A 39 2.55 4.36 1.25
CA GLU A 39 2.11 2.96 1.25
C GLU A 39 2.14 2.37 2.67
N THR A 40 3.27 2.51 3.37
CA THR A 40 3.46 1.94 4.71
C THR A 40 2.51 2.56 5.73
N HIS A 41 2.37 3.88 5.74
CA HIS A 41 1.44 4.55 6.65
C HIS A 41 -0.01 4.20 6.34
N SER A 42 -0.41 4.13 5.07
CA SER A 42 -1.76 3.70 4.70
C SER A 42 -2.04 2.27 5.14
N VAL A 43 -1.09 1.34 4.94
CA VAL A 43 -1.22 -0.05 5.40
C VAL A 43 -1.36 -0.12 6.92
N GLU A 44 -0.51 0.57 7.68
CA GLU A 44 -0.55 0.50 9.13
C GLU A 44 -1.81 1.16 9.71
N ASN A 45 -2.27 2.27 9.11
CA ASN A 45 -3.52 2.92 9.49
C ASN A 45 -4.71 1.99 9.23
N LEU A 46 -4.81 1.39 8.03
CA LEU A 46 -5.86 0.43 7.71
C LEU A 46 -5.83 -0.79 8.63
N LYS A 47 -4.64 -1.28 8.97
CA LYS A 47 -4.49 -2.37 9.93
C LYS A 47 -5.04 -1.98 11.30
N SER A 48 -4.70 -0.80 11.80
CA SER A 48 -5.20 -0.29 13.09
C SER A 48 -6.73 -0.09 13.08
N GLU A 49 -7.27 0.42 11.98
CA GLU A 49 -8.71 0.58 11.77
C GLU A 49 -9.41 -0.78 11.81
N LEU A 50 -8.94 -1.76 11.01
CA LEU A 50 -9.50 -3.11 11.00
C LEU A 50 -9.38 -3.82 12.36
N VAL A 51 -8.29 -3.61 13.11
CA VAL A 51 -8.20 -4.12 14.49
C VAL A 51 -9.27 -3.51 15.38
N THR A 52 -9.49 -2.20 15.26
CA THR A 52 -10.49 -1.49 16.08
C THR A 52 -11.89 -1.95 15.74
N GLU A 53 -12.22 -2.05 14.44
CA GLU A 53 -13.51 -2.57 13.98
C GLU A 53 -13.72 -4.03 14.43
N ALA A 54 -12.72 -4.89 14.27
CA ALA A 54 -12.80 -6.28 14.71
C ALA A 54 -13.03 -6.39 16.22
N ARG A 55 -12.40 -5.52 17.02
CA ARG A 55 -12.64 -5.46 18.48
C ARG A 55 -14.04 -4.99 18.84
N VAL A 56 -14.61 -4.04 18.10
CA VAL A 56 -16.01 -3.62 18.31
C VAL A 56 -16.98 -4.75 17.97
N LEU A 57 -16.66 -5.56 16.96
CA LEU A 57 -17.46 -6.72 16.57
C LEU A 57 -17.30 -7.93 17.49
N HIS A 58 -16.26 -7.97 18.32
CA HIS A 58 -15.96 -9.07 19.22
C HIS A 58 -17.20 -9.52 20.02
N ASP A 59 -17.81 -8.59 20.74
CA ASP A 59 -18.91 -8.89 21.66
C ASP A 59 -20.20 -9.33 20.96
N ALA A 60 -20.36 -8.96 19.68
CA ALA A 60 -21.48 -9.40 18.86
C ALA A 60 -21.28 -10.81 18.29
N VAL A 61 -20.03 -11.21 18.02
CA VAL A 61 -19.71 -12.49 17.36
C VAL A 61 -19.52 -13.61 18.38
N VAL A 62 -18.88 -13.36 19.53
CA VAL A 62 -18.56 -14.39 20.54
C VAL A 62 -19.80 -15.20 20.98
N PRO A 63 -20.95 -14.59 21.32
CA PRO A 63 -22.14 -15.35 21.74
C PRO A 63 -22.64 -16.31 20.66
N SER A 64 -22.49 -15.91 19.39
CA SER A 64 -22.94 -16.67 18.22
C SER A 64 -22.07 -17.90 17.93
N LEU A 65 -20.90 -18.02 18.57
CA LEU A 65 -20.04 -19.20 18.49
C LEU A 65 -20.57 -20.39 19.32
N THR A 66 -21.74 -20.33 19.94
CA THR A 66 -22.27 -21.41 20.78
C THR A 66 -23.63 -21.91 20.29
N GLY A 67 -23.93 -23.21 20.48
CA GLY A 67 -25.22 -23.82 20.14
C GLY A 67 -25.29 -24.53 18.78
N ARG A 68 -26.44 -25.17 18.51
CA ARG A 68 -26.65 -26.04 17.32
C ARG A 68 -26.74 -25.27 15.99
N ALA A 69 -27.35 -24.08 15.99
CA ALA A 69 -27.44 -23.19 14.82
C ALA A 69 -26.28 -22.18 14.77
N ARG A 70 -25.05 -22.62 15.06
CA ARG A 70 -23.85 -21.77 15.11
C ARG A 70 -23.48 -21.26 13.71
N ALA A 71 -23.37 -22.17 12.74
CA ALA A 71 -22.93 -21.82 11.39
C ALA A 71 -23.86 -20.80 10.72
N ASP A 72 -25.17 -20.95 10.92
CA ASP A 72 -26.15 -20.08 10.25
C ASP A 72 -26.07 -18.64 10.73
N ARG A 73 -26.10 -18.45 12.06
CA ARG A 73 -25.97 -17.13 12.67
C ARG A 73 -24.63 -16.47 12.38
N VAL A 74 -23.55 -17.26 12.36
CA VAL A 74 -22.21 -16.73 12.06
C VAL A 74 -22.11 -16.27 10.61
N GLN A 75 -22.72 -17.00 9.67
CA GLN A 75 -22.77 -16.58 8.27
C GLN A 75 -23.56 -15.27 8.10
N GLU A 76 -24.75 -15.17 8.70
CA GLU A 76 -25.57 -13.95 8.64
C GLU A 76 -24.84 -12.73 9.22
N LEU A 77 -24.14 -12.90 10.36
CA LEU A 77 -23.34 -11.84 10.96
C LEU A 77 -22.16 -11.44 10.06
N ALA A 78 -21.48 -12.41 9.44
CA ALA A 78 -20.40 -12.13 8.51
C ALA A 78 -20.90 -11.30 7.33
N GLU A 79 -22.01 -11.68 6.71
CA GLU A 79 -22.63 -10.94 5.61
C GLU A 79 -23.07 -9.52 6.04
N GLN A 80 -23.76 -9.40 7.18
CA GLN A 80 -24.23 -8.13 7.71
C GLN A 80 -23.06 -7.15 7.97
N TYR A 81 -22.02 -7.60 8.67
CA TYR A 81 -20.87 -6.74 8.96
C TYR A 81 -20.00 -6.52 7.75
N GLY A 82 -19.92 -7.49 6.83
CA GLY A 82 -19.19 -7.33 5.58
C GLY A 82 -19.75 -6.21 4.71
N ALA A 83 -21.08 -6.11 4.64
CA ALA A 83 -21.76 -5.01 3.94
C ALA A 83 -21.54 -3.66 4.63
N ARG A 84 -21.58 -3.62 5.96
CA ARG A 84 -21.42 -2.37 6.74
C ARG A 84 -19.99 -1.80 6.71
N LEU A 85 -19.00 -2.67 6.91
CA LEU A 85 -17.59 -2.28 6.94
C LEU A 85 -16.98 -2.15 5.54
N LYS A 86 -17.71 -2.57 4.49
CA LYS A 86 -17.17 -2.72 3.13
C LYS A 86 -15.87 -3.56 3.10
N ALA A 87 -15.78 -4.50 4.04
CA ALA A 87 -14.64 -5.39 4.23
C ALA A 87 -15.13 -6.83 4.16
N ARG A 88 -14.27 -7.75 3.71
CA ARG A 88 -14.60 -9.17 3.78
C ARG A 88 -14.43 -9.64 5.22
N VAL A 89 -15.52 -10.08 5.84
CA VAL A 89 -15.54 -10.63 7.20
C VAL A 89 -15.49 -12.15 7.11
N THR A 90 -14.58 -12.79 7.82
CA THR A 90 -14.50 -14.25 7.95
C THR A 90 -14.44 -14.62 9.43
N VAL A 91 -15.28 -15.54 9.87
CA VAL A 91 -15.25 -16.10 11.22
C VAL A 91 -14.70 -17.53 11.14
N ILE A 92 -13.68 -17.81 11.94
CA ILE A 92 -12.89 -19.05 11.87
C ILE A 92 -12.91 -19.73 13.24
N ALA A 93 -13.15 -21.04 13.26
CA ALA A 93 -13.10 -21.87 14.45
C ALA A 93 -11.66 -22.06 14.96
N ARG A 94 -11.52 -22.56 16.19
CA ARG A 94 -10.23 -22.80 16.84
C ARG A 94 -9.35 -23.84 16.10
N ASP A 95 -9.98 -24.78 15.40
CA ASP A 95 -9.32 -25.78 14.56
C ASP A 95 -8.99 -25.24 13.14
N GLY A 96 -9.32 -23.98 12.85
CA GLY A 96 -9.09 -23.32 11.57
C GLY A 96 -10.19 -23.51 10.53
N VAL A 97 -11.27 -24.22 10.84
CA VAL A 97 -12.43 -24.37 9.94
C VAL A 97 -13.15 -23.02 9.80
N VAL A 98 -13.52 -22.64 8.58
CA VAL A 98 -14.29 -21.42 8.34
C VAL A 98 -15.75 -21.67 8.69
N LEU A 99 -16.32 -20.82 9.55
CA LEU A 99 -17.70 -20.93 10.03
C LEU A 99 -18.65 -19.99 9.30
N GLY A 100 -18.12 -18.87 8.80
CA GLY A 100 -18.85 -17.94 7.97
C GLY A 100 -17.90 -16.99 7.25
N ASP A 101 -18.30 -16.54 6.07
CA ASP A 101 -17.53 -15.62 5.23
C ASP A 101 -18.48 -14.74 4.43
N SER A 102 -18.28 -13.42 4.51
CA SER A 102 -19.15 -12.45 3.83
C SER A 102 -18.97 -12.41 2.32
N GLY A 103 -17.93 -13.06 1.79
CA GLY A 103 -17.61 -13.10 0.36
C GLY A 103 -17.96 -14.44 -0.29
N ARG A 104 -18.62 -15.34 0.43
CA ARG A 104 -19.08 -16.65 -0.04
C ARG A 104 -20.45 -16.94 0.53
N ASP A 105 -21.25 -17.70 -0.20
CA ASP A 105 -22.45 -18.31 0.35
C ASP A 105 -22.10 -19.52 1.24
N ARG A 106 -23.13 -20.13 1.83
CA ARG A 106 -22.98 -21.25 2.76
C ARG A 106 -22.23 -22.44 2.15
N GLU A 107 -22.60 -22.83 0.94
CA GLU A 107 -21.95 -23.95 0.25
C GLU A 107 -20.49 -23.60 -0.06
N GLY A 108 -20.24 -22.37 -0.52
CA GLY A 108 -18.92 -21.84 -0.78
C GLY A 108 -18.03 -21.74 0.47
N VAL A 109 -18.61 -21.56 1.66
CA VAL A 109 -17.92 -21.61 2.97
C VAL A 109 -17.53 -23.04 3.34
N GLN A 110 -18.43 -24.01 3.17
CA GLN A 110 -18.16 -25.42 3.47
C GLN A 110 -17.06 -26.01 2.58
N ALA A 111 -16.95 -25.51 1.35
CA ALA A 111 -15.89 -25.90 0.41
C ALA A 111 -14.54 -25.21 0.66
N MET A 112 -14.42 -24.31 1.65
CA MET A 112 -13.17 -23.60 1.91
C MET A 112 -12.12 -24.50 2.57
N GLU A 113 -10.88 -24.37 2.11
CA GLU A 113 -9.72 -24.95 2.80
C GLU A 113 -9.66 -24.48 4.26
N ASN A 114 -9.15 -25.33 5.15
CA ASN A 114 -8.86 -24.94 6.52
C ASN A 114 -7.83 -23.79 6.56
N HIS A 115 -8.06 -22.80 7.43
CA HIS A 115 -7.27 -21.58 7.52
C HIS A 115 -6.26 -21.55 8.67
N ALA A 116 -6.11 -22.60 9.48
CA ALA A 116 -5.19 -22.65 10.62
C ALA A 116 -3.72 -22.35 10.25
N ALA A 117 -3.30 -22.76 9.05
CA ALA A 117 -1.94 -22.54 8.57
C ALA A 117 -1.66 -21.10 8.13
N ARG A 118 -2.69 -20.26 8.00
CA ARG A 118 -2.49 -18.87 7.58
C ARG A 118 -1.79 -18.08 8.69
N PRO A 119 -0.75 -17.30 8.37
CA PRO A 119 0.08 -16.65 9.39
C PRO A 119 -0.71 -15.70 10.28
N GLU A 120 -1.66 -14.96 9.71
CA GLU A 120 -2.53 -14.06 10.47
C GLU A 120 -3.45 -14.83 11.44
N VAL A 121 -4.00 -15.96 11.00
CA VAL A 121 -4.90 -16.80 11.81
C VAL A 121 -4.13 -17.50 12.92
N ARG A 122 -2.93 -18.00 12.63
CA ARG A 122 -2.07 -18.63 13.63
C ARG A 122 -1.67 -17.68 14.76
N ALA A 123 -1.32 -16.43 14.42
CA ALA A 123 -1.04 -15.40 15.42
C ALA A 123 -2.27 -15.09 16.29
N ALA A 124 -3.45 -15.00 15.67
CA ALA A 124 -4.71 -14.78 16.39
C ALA A 124 -5.10 -15.95 17.30
N LEU A 125 -4.92 -17.19 16.84
CA LEU A 125 -5.16 -18.39 17.67
C LEU A 125 -4.22 -18.48 18.88
N ALA A 126 -3.03 -17.89 18.78
CA ALA A 126 -2.09 -17.75 19.90
C ALA A 126 -2.44 -16.60 20.87
N GLY A 127 -3.54 -15.88 20.64
CA GLY A 127 -4.00 -14.75 21.45
C GLY A 127 -3.42 -13.40 21.05
N GLY A 128 -2.58 -13.34 20.01
CA GLY A 128 -2.05 -12.09 19.46
C GLY A 128 -2.93 -11.49 18.36
N ILE A 129 -2.50 -10.38 17.75
CA ILE A 129 -3.11 -9.89 16.52
C ILE A 129 -2.22 -10.32 15.35
N GLY A 130 -2.82 -10.90 14.32
CA GLY A 130 -2.14 -11.30 13.10
C GLY A 130 -2.48 -10.40 11.92
N SER A 131 -1.52 -10.16 11.03
CA SER A 131 -1.78 -9.49 9.76
C SER A 131 -0.91 -10.05 8.64
N HIS A 132 -1.43 -10.06 7.41
CA HIS A 132 -0.68 -10.50 6.24
C HIS A 132 -1.18 -9.79 4.97
N LEU A 133 -0.27 -9.23 4.17
CA LEU A 133 -0.58 -8.77 2.83
C LEU A 133 -0.36 -9.91 1.85
N ARG A 134 -1.38 -10.22 1.04
CA ARG A 134 -1.23 -11.19 -0.05
C ARG A 134 -2.25 -10.96 -1.13
N ARG A 135 -1.94 -11.48 -2.32
CA ARG A 135 -2.90 -11.57 -3.42
C ARG A 135 -4.03 -12.55 -3.06
N SER A 136 -5.27 -12.11 -3.25
CA SER A 136 -6.47 -12.93 -3.12
C SER A 136 -6.60 -13.88 -4.29
N ARG A 137 -6.73 -15.18 -4.04
CA ARG A 137 -6.93 -16.19 -5.10
C ARG A 137 -8.25 -15.99 -5.87
N THR A 138 -9.27 -15.43 -5.22
CA THR A 138 -10.61 -15.33 -5.80
C THR A 138 -10.85 -14.01 -6.52
N LEU A 139 -10.20 -12.94 -6.07
CA LEU A 139 -10.36 -11.59 -6.63
C LEU A 139 -9.17 -11.14 -7.47
N ASP A 140 -8.08 -11.89 -7.43
CA ASP A 140 -6.81 -11.58 -8.12
C ASP A 140 -6.29 -10.15 -7.85
N VAL A 141 -6.47 -9.68 -6.62
CA VAL A 141 -5.95 -8.37 -6.15
C VAL A 141 -5.24 -8.53 -4.82
N GLU A 142 -4.28 -7.65 -4.56
CA GLU A 142 -3.62 -7.60 -3.26
C GLU A 142 -4.60 -7.15 -2.18
N MET A 143 -4.64 -7.89 -1.08
CA MET A 143 -5.53 -7.65 0.06
C MET A 143 -4.70 -7.61 1.33
N LEU A 144 -5.08 -6.72 2.24
CA LEU A 144 -4.63 -6.73 3.63
C LEU A 144 -5.58 -7.63 4.43
N TYR A 145 -5.04 -8.67 5.07
CA TYR A 145 -5.77 -9.53 6.00
C TYR A 145 -5.36 -9.19 7.43
N VAL A 146 -6.33 -8.98 8.31
CA VAL A 146 -6.13 -8.74 9.74
C VAL A 146 -6.98 -9.72 10.52
N ALA A 147 -6.38 -10.40 11.48
CA ALA A 147 -7.01 -11.42 12.30
C ALA A 147 -6.88 -11.08 13.79
N VAL A 148 -7.99 -11.11 14.50
CA VAL A 148 -8.10 -10.84 15.94
C VAL A 148 -8.72 -12.06 16.62
N PRO A 149 -8.22 -12.47 17.81
CA PRO A 149 -8.83 -13.54 18.58
C PRO A 149 -10.26 -13.19 18.97
N LEU A 150 -11.13 -14.20 18.91
CA LEU A 150 -12.43 -14.17 19.58
C LEU A 150 -12.26 -15.00 20.84
N ASP A 151 -12.13 -14.34 21.99
CA ASP A 151 -11.95 -14.98 23.29
C ASP A 151 -13.12 -14.68 24.23
N ASP A 152 -13.30 -15.52 25.24
CA ASP A 152 -14.32 -15.33 26.29
C ASP A 152 -13.70 -14.85 27.60
N GLY A 153 -12.55 -14.16 27.53
CA GLY A 153 -11.75 -13.77 28.69
C GLY A 153 -10.94 -14.90 29.34
N THR A 154 -11.21 -16.17 29.00
CA THR A 154 -10.45 -17.31 29.52
C THR A 154 -9.69 -18.08 28.44
N ARG A 155 -10.28 -18.23 27.25
CA ARG A 155 -9.69 -18.98 26.14
C ARG A 155 -10.12 -18.41 24.78
N VAL A 156 -9.23 -18.50 23.80
CA VAL A 156 -9.56 -18.21 22.40
C VAL A 156 -10.52 -19.27 21.86
N ARG A 157 -11.72 -18.85 21.47
CA ARG A 157 -12.82 -19.67 20.91
C ARG A 157 -12.80 -19.74 19.39
N GLY A 158 -12.16 -18.77 18.76
CA GLY A 158 -12.03 -18.66 17.32
C GLY A 158 -11.26 -17.41 16.92
N VAL A 159 -11.37 -17.04 15.66
CA VAL A 159 -10.71 -15.88 15.08
C VAL A 159 -11.71 -15.11 14.23
N LEU A 160 -11.75 -13.79 14.41
CA LEU A 160 -12.40 -12.87 13.50
C LEU A 160 -11.33 -12.33 12.56
N ARG A 161 -11.52 -12.53 11.26
CA ARG A 161 -10.62 -12.01 10.23
C ARG A 161 -11.37 -11.01 9.36
N LEU A 162 -10.79 -9.82 9.21
CA LEU A 162 -11.22 -8.82 8.26
C LEU A 162 -10.21 -8.76 7.09
N ALA A 163 -10.71 -8.48 5.88
CA ALA A 163 -9.85 -8.29 4.73
C ALA A 163 -10.34 -7.16 3.82
N LEU A 164 -9.41 -6.29 3.43
CA LEU A 164 -9.68 -5.15 2.55
C LEU A 164 -8.78 -5.17 1.30
N PRO A 165 -9.31 -4.81 0.12
CA PRO A 165 -8.49 -4.62 -1.08
C PRO A 165 -7.52 -3.46 -0.92
N MET A 166 -6.28 -3.66 -1.35
CA MET A 166 -5.25 -2.62 -1.39
C MET A 166 -5.38 -1.70 -2.61
N THR A 167 -6.47 -1.80 -3.37
CA THR A 167 -6.70 -1.05 -4.61
C THR A 167 -6.69 0.45 -4.38
N GLU A 168 -7.28 0.94 -3.29
CA GLU A 168 -7.31 2.37 -2.97
C GLU A 168 -5.92 2.92 -2.67
N VAL A 169 -5.15 2.20 -1.85
CA VAL A 169 -3.77 2.55 -1.51
C VAL A 169 -2.91 2.53 -2.77
N ALA A 170 -3.03 1.49 -3.60
CA ALA A 170 -2.31 1.38 -4.86
C ALA A 170 -2.65 2.53 -5.82
N ARG A 171 -3.92 2.94 -5.91
CA ARG A 171 -4.36 4.10 -6.70
C ARG A 171 -3.78 5.41 -6.17
N ALA A 172 -3.78 5.61 -4.85
CA ALA A 172 -3.20 6.79 -4.22
C ALA A 172 -1.69 6.89 -4.50
N VAL A 173 -0.95 5.79 -4.30
CA VAL A 173 0.49 5.71 -4.59
C VAL A 173 0.77 5.96 -6.08
N ALA A 174 -0.02 5.38 -6.98
CA ALA A 174 0.12 5.62 -8.42
C ALA A 174 -0.14 7.09 -8.80
N SER A 175 -1.10 7.74 -8.15
CA SER A 175 -1.39 9.16 -8.34
C SER A 175 -0.21 10.03 -7.91
N VAL A 176 0.35 9.79 -6.72
CA VAL A 176 1.55 10.50 -6.23
C VAL A 176 2.74 10.30 -7.17
N ARG A 177 2.98 9.06 -7.60
CA ARG A 177 4.04 8.76 -8.57
C ARG A 177 3.86 9.54 -9.87
N ARG A 178 2.64 9.62 -10.40
CA ARG A 178 2.33 10.41 -11.60
C ARG A 178 2.64 11.89 -11.38
N THR A 179 2.20 12.45 -10.26
CA THR A 179 2.47 13.86 -9.91
C THR A 179 3.96 14.15 -9.81
N VAL A 180 4.74 13.27 -9.17
CA VAL A 180 6.20 13.41 -9.07
C VAL A 180 6.87 13.32 -10.45
N ILE A 181 6.44 12.41 -11.32
CA ILE A 181 6.97 12.29 -12.68
C ILE A 181 6.67 13.56 -13.49
N VAL A 182 5.43 14.05 -13.48
CA VAL A 182 5.04 15.27 -14.22
C VAL A 182 5.80 16.48 -13.70
N GLY A 183 5.84 16.68 -12.38
CA GLY A 183 6.65 17.74 -11.77
C GLY A 183 8.13 17.60 -12.10
N GLY A 184 8.63 16.38 -12.19
CA GLY A 184 10.01 16.07 -12.59
C GLY A 184 10.35 16.42 -14.01
N LEU A 185 9.46 16.12 -14.96
CA LEU A 185 9.65 16.53 -16.34
C LEU A 185 9.63 18.06 -16.50
N LEU A 186 8.79 18.76 -15.73
CA LEU A 186 8.77 20.23 -15.73
C LEU A 186 10.07 20.82 -15.16
N ALA A 187 10.55 20.31 -14.02
CA ALA A 187 11.82 20.74 -13.42
C ALA A 187 13.01 20.45 -14.35
N PHE A 188 13.04 19.26 -14.96
CA PHE A 188 14.04 18.87 -15.95
C PHE A 188 14.03 19.83 -17.15
N GLY A 189 12.85 20.13 -17.69
CA GLY A 189 12.69 21.10 -18.79
C GLY A 189 13.18 22.50 -18.42
N LEU A 190 12.93 22.96 -17.20
CA LEU A 190 13.40 24.25 -16.71
C LEU A 190 14.93 24.29 -16.60
N VAL A 191 15.54 23.25 -16.02
CA VAL A 191 17.01 23.13 -15.93
C VAL A 191 17.64 23.13 -17.33
N LEU A 192 17.04 22.39 -18.27
CA LEU A 192 17.50 22.37 -19.65
C LEU A 192 17.38 23.74 -20.32
N ALA A 193 16.25 24.43 -20.17
CA ALA A 193 16.03 25.76 -20.73
C ALA A 193 17.04 26.78 -20.20
N VAL A 194 17.29 26.79 -18.88
CA VAL A 194 18.29 27.66 -18.24
C VAL A 194 19.70 27.31 -18.73
N GLY A 195 20.05 26.03 -18.79
CA GLY A 195 21.35 25.58 -19.30
C GLY A 195 21.60 26.01 -20.75
N LEU A 196 20.59 25.87 -21.61
CA LEU A 196 20.64 26.32 -23.01
C LEU A 196 20.73 27.86 -23.12
N PHE A 197 20.00 28.59 -22.28
CA PHE A 197 20.04 30.06 -22.24
C PHE A 197 21.43 30.57 -21.87
N ILE A 198 22.03 30.05 -20.79
CA ILE A 198 23.39 30.43 -20.34
C ILE A 198 24.42 30.07 -21.41
N SER A 199 24.31 28.88 -22.00
CA SER A 199 25.18 28.43 -23.08
C SER A 199 25.14 29.39 -24.28
N ARG A 200 23.94 29.82 -24.69
CA ARG A 200 23.75 30.71 -25.87
C ARG A 200 24.07 32.18 -25.60
N ARG A 201 23.68 32.73 -24.45
CA ARG A 201 23.70 34.19 -24.17
C ARG A 201 24.92 34.68 -23.40
N VAL A 202 25.49 33.86 -22.52
CA VAL A 202 26.59 34.31 -21.65
C VAL A 202 27.93 33.77 -22.16
N THR A 203 27.94 32.53 -22.61
CA THR A 203 29.19 31.86 -23.02
C THR A 203 29.67 32.30 -24.41
N ARG A 204 28.76 32.76 -25.28
CA ARG A 204 29.04 33.12 -26.69
C ARG A 204 29.57 34.55 -26.91
N PRO A 205 29.05 35.62 -26.28
CA PRO A 205 29.51 36.99 -26.53
C PRO A 205 30.72 37.44 -25.69
N VAL A 206 31.01 36.80 -24.55
CA VAL A 206 32.22 37.09 -23.74
C VAL A 206 33.51 36.71 -24.50
N THR A 207 33.41 35.90 -25.54
CA THR A 207 34.51 35.56 -26.44
C THR A 207 34.78 36.58 -27.53
N GLU A 208 33.88 37.52 -27.78
CA GLU A 208 34.06 38.58 -28.79
C GLU A 208 34.69 39.84 -28.19
N MET A 209 34.43 40.17 -26.91
CA MET A 209 34.96 41.37 -26.25
C MET A 209 36.42 41.29 -25.75
N ARG A 210 37.09 40.13 -25.89
CA ARG A 210 38.53 39.97 -25.56
C ARG A 210 39.41 39.79 -26.80
N ALA A 211 38.84 39.96 -27.99
CA ALA A 211 39.54 39.91 -29.27
C ALA A 211 39.86 41.31 -29.84
N VAL A 212 39.54 42.38 -29.08
CA VAL A 212 40.01 43.76 -29.27
C VAL A 212 40.97 44.07 -28.13
#